data_AF-A0A959Y7L3-F1
#
_entry.id   AF-A0A959Y7L3-F1
#
_cell.length_a   1.000
_cell.length_b   1.000
_cell.length_c   1.000
_cell.angle_alpha   90.00
_cell.angle_beta   90.00
_cell.angle_gamma   90.00
#
_symmetry.space_group_name_H-M   'P 1'
#
loop_
_entity.id
_entity.type
_entity.pdbx_description
1 polymer ?
#
loop_
_entity_poly.entity_id
_entity_poly.type
_entity_poly.pdbx_seq_one_letter_code
_entity_poly.pdbx_strand_id
1 'polypeptide(L)'
;MNLRPLFSLPLLGLLSGSLCAQSLSPTVIASAGGTGTAGGVTLSWTVGETAVQTLDNGTNILTQGFHQADPVKLKLNMRAFLQGPYNAGNGTMNDGLRAGGLVPLQEPYTALGWSFVGGGDETIDAAVLTVTGNDAIVDWVVVELRDKNDNTVVTASRAALLQRDGDIVDLDGTSALQVDAPADEYYIAVFHR
;
A
#
# COMPACT_ATOMS: atom_id res chain seq x y z
N MET A 1 44.65 -46.59 36.96
CA MET A 1 44.75 -45.61 35.86
C MET A 1 43.89 -46.11 34.71
N ASN A 2 43.07 -45.24 34.13
CA ASN A 2 42.25 -45.40 32.91
C ASN A 2 40.79 -45.90 33.04
N LEU A 3 39.92 -44.92 33.34
CA LEU A 3 38.76 -44.41 32.57
C LEU A 3 37.81 -45.41 31.87
N ARG A 4 36.53 -45.37 32.29
CA ARG A 4 35.35 -45.90 31.57
C ARG A 4 34.86 -44.84 30.57
N PRO A 5 34.47 -45.17 29.32
CA PRO A 5 33.86 -44.22 28.41
C PRO A 5 32.34 -44.12 28.69
N LEU A 6 31.86 -42.89 28.89
CA LEU A 6 30.44 -42.56 29.00
C LEU A 6 29.92 -42.24 27.58
N PHE A 7 28.91 -42.98 27.12
CA PHE A 7 28.19 -42.71 25.87
C PHE A 7 27.41 -41.38 25.99
N SER A 8 27.58 -40.48 25.02
CA SER A 8 26.83 -39.23 24.88
C SER A 8 25.95 -39.27 23.63
N LEU A 9 24.67 -38.83 23.71
CA LEU A 9 23.92 -37.96 22.76
C LEU A 9 22.38 -38.10 22.97
N PRO A 10 21.53 -37.10 22.61
CA PRO A 10 21.35 -35.82 23.29
C PRO A 10 19.89 -35.57 23.73
N LEU A 11 19.70 -34.64 24.66
CA LEU A 11 18.40 -34.11 25.09
C LEU A 11 17.88 -33.09 24.06
N LEU A 12 16.73 -33.38 23.44
CA LEU A 12 16.03 -32.52 22.51
C LEU A 12 15.39 -31.33 23.26
N GLY A 13 16.08 -30.19 23.30
CA GLY A 13 15.55 -28.95 23.86
C GLY A 13 14.65 -28.24 22.84
N LEU A 14 13.37 -28.08 23.18
CA LEU A 14 12.46 -27.17 22.48
C LEU A 14 13.01 -25.74 22.54
N LEU A 15 13.33 -25.18 21.38
CA LEU A 15 13.67 -23.78 21.22
C LEU A 15 12.36 -22.97 21.10
N SER A 16 11.83 -22.53 22.24
CA SER A 16 10.74 -21.55 22.25
C SER A 16 11.30 -20.19 21.83
N GLY A 17 11.20 -19.87 20.54
CA GLY A 17 11.57 -18.56 20.03
C GLY A 17 10.60 -17.50 20.55
N SER A 18 11.11 -16.50 21.27
CA SER A 18 10.36 -15.29 21.58
C SER A 18 10.06 -14.56 20.26
N LEU A 19 8.81 -14.60 19.82
CA LEU A 19 8.33 -13.72 18.77
C LEU A 19 8.26 -12.31 19.33
N CYS A 20 9.26 -11.49 19.03
CA CYS A 20 9.18 -10.06 19.26
C CYS A 20 8.24 -9.47 18.20
N ALA A 21 7.00 -9.15 18.59
CA ALA A 21 6.17 -8.25 17.82
C ALA A 21 6.56 -6.82 18.18
N GLN A 22 7.21 -6.10 17.26
CA GLN A 22 7.44 -4.68 17.41
C GLN A 22 6.16 -3.92 17.03
N SER A 23 5.61 -3.14 17.96
CA SER A 23 4.56 -2.18 17.64
C SER A 23 5.22 -0.94 17.03
N LEU A 24 5.04 -0.70 15.74
CA LEU A 24 5.54 0.47 15.02
C LEU A 24 4.66 1.72 15.26
N SER A 25 4.15 1.89 16.48
CA SER A 25 3.40 3.09 16.84
C SER A 25 4.38 4.24 17.10
N PRO A 26 4.22 5.41 16.46
CA PRO A 26 5.10 6.55 16.68
C PRO A 26 5.08 6.94 18.16
N THR A 27 6.27 7.06 18.76
CA THR A 27 6.46 7.56 20.12
C THR A 27 7.30 8.82 20.07
N VAL A 28 6.94 9.83 20.85
CA VAL A 28 7.66 11.12 20.91
C VAL A 28 8.37 11.22 22.26
N ILE A 29 9.65 11.59 22.25
CA ILE A 29 10.39 12.01 23.44
C ILE A 29 10.22 13.53 23.54
N ALA A 30 9.41 14.00 24.48
CA ALA A 30 9.14 15.42 24.69
C ALA A 30 9.32 15.80 26.16
N SER A 31 9.67 17.06 26.43
CA SER A 31 9.82 17.58 27.80
C SER A 31 8.47 17.73 28.51
N ALA A 32 7.37 17.87 27.76
CA ALA A 32 5.99 17.78 28.22
C ALA A 32 5.08 17.42 27.02
N GLY A 33 3.90 16.84 27.26
CA GLY A 33 2.93 16.54 26.20
C GLY A 33 1.60 16.01 26.73
N GLY A 34 0.57 15.99 25.88
CA GLY A 34 -0.76 15.48 26.20
C GLY A 34 -1.72 15.48 25.02
N THR A 35 -2.92 14.95 25.22
CA THR A 35 -4.03 15.02 24.25
C THR A 35 -5.26 15.66 24.89
N GLY A 36 -6.01 16.43 24.11
CA GLY A 36 -7.28 17.03 24.51
C GLY A 36 -8.30 16.85 23.41
N THR A 37 -9.51 16.39 23.74
CA THR A 37 -10.59 16.21 22.78
C THR A 37 -11.73 17.18 23.10
N ALA A 38 -12.14 17.98 22.13
CA ALA A 38 -13.31 18.86 22.22
C ALA A 38 -14.08 18.83 20.90
N GLY A 39 -15.39 18.58 20.95
CA GLY A 39 -16.25 18.59 19.75
C GLY A 39 -15.86 17.56 18.67
N GLY A 40 -15.24 16.44 19.05
CA GLY A 40 -14.78 15.42 18.10
C GLY A 40 -13.40 15.69 17.47
N VAL A 41 -12.79 16.85 17.76
CA VAL A 41 -11.42 17.15 17.37
C VAL A 41 -10.49 16.77 18.52
N THR A 42 -9.50 15.92 18.22
CA THR A 42 -8.43 15.57 19.16
C THR A 42 -7.19 16.39 18.81
N LEU A 43 -6.76 17.21 19.76
CA LEU A 43 -5.51 17.96 19.70
C LEU A 43 -4.48 17.23 20.54
N SER A 44 -3.41 16.76 19.91
CA SER A 44 -2.25 16.21 20.60
C SER A 44 -1.13 17.25 20.58
N TRP A 45 -0.55 17.54 21.74
CA TRP A 45 0.49 18.55 21.89
C TRP A 45 1.71 17.95 22.57
N THR A 46 2.88 18.46 22.19
CA THR A 46 4.16 18.21 22.83
C THR A 46 4.93 19.53 22.91
N VAL A 47 5.67 19.74 23.99
CA VAL A 47 6.64 20.84 24.11
C VAL A 47 8.01 20.26 23.73
N GLY A 48 8.50 20.68 22.57
CA GLY A 48 9.73 20.16 21.95
C GLY A 48 11.02 20.80 22.47
N GLU A 49 12.14 20.15 22.15
CA GLU A 49 13.51 20.67 22.29
C GLU A 49 13.76 21.84 21.32
N THR A 50 14.63 22.79 21.67
CA THR A 50 14.83 24.08 20.96
C THR A 50 15.44 23.94 19.55
N ALA A 51 15.88 22.74 19.14
CA ALA A 51 16.47 22.50 17.83
C ALA A 51 15.95 21.18 17.23
N VAL A 52 15.40 21.26 16.03
CA VAL A 52 14.88 20.12 15.26
C VAL A 52 15.65 19.97 13.96
N GLN A 53 16.16 18.77 13.71
CA GLN A 53 16.83 18.45 12.46
C GLN A 53 15.76 18.11 11.40
N THR A 54 15.83 18.77 10.24
CA THR A 54 15.06 18.38 9.06
C THR A 54 15.97 17.58 8.13
N LEU A 55 15.65 16.31 7.89
CA LEU A 55 16.24 15.53 6.81
C LEU A 55 15.29 15.55 5.63
N ASP A 56 15.81 15.90 4.45
CA ASP A 56 15.08 15.90 3.19
C ASP A 56 15.87 15.06 2.17
N ASN A 57 15.20 14.11 1.54
CA ASN A 57 15.74 13.32 0.44
C ASN A 57 14.85 13.41 -0.83
N GLY A 58 14.10 14.50 -0.99
CA GLY A 58 13.22 14.77 -2.13
C GLY A 58 11.90 13.98 -2.12
N THR A 59 11.91 12.76 -1.59
CA THR A 59 10.73 11.90 -1.43
C THR A 59 10.20 11.91 0.02
N ASN A 60 11.09 12.04 1.00
CA ASN A 60 10.76 11.98 2.43
C ASN A 60 11.33 13.20 3.14
N ILE A 61 10.48 13.92 3.88
CA ILE A 61 10.88 15.01 4.78
C ILE A 61 10.64 14.55 6.22
N LEU A 62 11.72 14.35 6.96
CA LEU A 62 11.70 13.95 8.37
C LEU A 62 12.14 15.13 9.22
N THR A 63 11.16 15.84 9.80
CA THR A 63 11.42 16.86 10.82
C THR A 63 11.32 16.17 12.17
N GLN A 64 12.46 15.84 12.75
CA GLN A 64 12.50 15.21 14.07
C GLN A 64 11.87 16.15 15.12
N GLY A 65 11.20 15.61 16.14
CA GLY A 65 10.76 16.40 17.31
C GLY A 65 9.34 16.98 17.29
N PHE A 66 8.50 16.67 16.29
CA PHE A 66 7.07 17.06 16.27
C PHE A 66 6.15 15.92 15.83
N HIS A 67 4.85 16.03 16.17
CA HIS A 67 3.83 15.21 15.51
C HIS A 67 3.79 15.57 14.02
N GLN A 68 4.33 14.70 13.18
CA GLN A 68 4.10 14.79 11.75
C GLN A 68 2.66 14.34 11.48
N ALA A 69 1.89 15.15 10.75
CA ALA A 69 0.58 14.74 10.30
C ALA A 69 0.76 13.56 9.32
N ASP A 70 0.20 12.41 9.65
CA ASP A 70 0.10 11.31 8.70
C ASP A 70 -0.86 11.75 7.58
N PRO A 71 -0.48 11.68 6.30
CA PRO A 71 -1.42 11.93 5.22
C PRO A 71 -2.65 11.05 5.38
N VAL A 72 -3.83 11.65 5.20
CA VAL A 72 -5.08 10.89 5.15
C VAL A 72 -5.02 9.98 3.93
N LYS A 73 -5.20 8.67 4.14
CA LYS A 73 -5.27 7.68 3.07
C LYS A 73 -6.72 7.27 2.84
N LEU A 74 -7.22 7.52 1.64
CA LEU A 74 -8.53 7.04 1.23
C LEU A 74 -8.42 5.59 0.77
N LYS A 75 -9.20 4.70 1.38
CA LYS A 75 -9.29 3.30 0.99
C LYS A 75 -10.45 3.12 0.01
N LEU A 76 -10.13 2.71 -1.22
CA LEU A 76 -11.10 2.56 -2.31
C LEU A 76 -11.36 1.07 -2.58
N ASN A 77 -12.56 0.60 -2.22
CA ASN A 77 -13.02 -0.75 -2.60
C ASN A 77 -13.81 -0.63 -3.91
N MET A 78 -13.14 -0.88 -5.04
CA MET A 78 -13.73 -0.71 -6.37
C MET A 78 -13.71 -2.02 -7.13
N ARG A 79 -14.70 -2.19 -8.02
CA ARG A 79 -14.75 -3.30 -8.97
C ARG A 79 -14.96 -2.80 -10.39
N ALA A 80 -14.22 -3.37 -11.34
CA ALA A 80 -14.37 -3.12 -12.77
C ALA A 80 -14.18 -4.42 -13.57
N PHE A 81 -14.81 -4.52 -14.74
CA PHE A 81 -14.64 -5.65 -15.65
C PHE A 81 -14.32 -5.15 -17.05
N LEU A 82 -13.22 -5.62 -17.60
CA LEU A 82 -12.81 -5.32 -18.97
C LEU A 82 -13.54 -6.25 -19.93
N GLN A 83 -14.23 -5.69 -20.93
CA GLN A 83 -15.04 -6.47 -21.85
C GLN A 83 -14.26 -7.56 -22.61
N GLY A 84 -13.01 -7.27 -22.99
CA GLY A 84 -12.15 -8.20 -23.74
C GLY A 84 -11.89 -9.52 -22.99
N PRO A 85 -11.29 -9.48 -21.79
CA PRO A 85 -11.04 -10.70 -21.01
C PRO A 85 -12.28 -11.21 -20.27
N TYR A 86 -13.39 -10.48 -20.20
CA TYR A 86 -14.58 -10.90 -19.46
C TYR A 86 -15.22 -12.18 -20.00
N ASN A 87 -15.48 -13.13 -19.10
CA ASN A 87 -16.15 -14.39 -19.39
C ASN A 87 -17.50 -14.43 -18.67
N ALA A 88 -18.58 -14.23 -19.44
CA ALA A 88 -19.94 -14.25 -18.91
C ALA A 88 -20.38 -15.61 -18.33
N GLY A 89 -19.70 -16.71 -18.68
CA GLY A 89 -20.03 -18.06 -18.20
C GLY A 89 -19.65 -18.30 -16.74
N ASN A 90 -18.65 -17.58 -16.23
CA ASN A 90 -18.21 -17.70 -14.83
C ASN A 90 -18.15 -16.35 -14.09
N GLY A 91 -18.47 -15.24 -14.75
CA GLY A 91 -18.49 -13.90 -14.14
C GLY A 91 -17.11 -13.36 -13.79
N THR A 92 -16.04 -13.91 -14.37
CA THR A 92 -14.64 -13.49 -14.14
C THR A 92 -13.95 -13.10 -15.43
N MET A 93 -12.79 -12.46 -15.34
CA MET A 93 -11.93 -12.15 -16.48
C MET A 93 -10.88 -13.25 -16.70
N ASN A 94 -10.41 -13.41 -17.93
CA ASN A 94 -9.28 -14.27 -18.27
C ASN A 94 -7.95 -13.52 -17.99
N ASP A 95 -6.98 -14.18 -17.36
CA ASP A 95 -5.66 -13.65 -16.99
C ASP A 95 -4.54 -14.11 -17.94
N GLY A 96 -4.87 -14.27 -19.23
CA GLY A 96 -3.93 -14.80 -20.23
C GLY A 96 -2.63 -13.99 -20.32
N LEU A 97 -2.67 -12.67 -20.10
CA LEU A 97 -1.48 -11.82 -20.07
C LEU A 97 -0.54 -12.18 -18.91
N ARG A 98 -1.09 -12.41 -17.71
CA ARG A 98 -0.30 -12.85 -16.55
C ARG A 98 0.27 -14.25 -16.78
N ALA A 99 -0.55 -15.19 -17.26
CA ALA A 99 -0.11 -16.55 -17.56
C ALA A 99 0.98 -16.59 -18.66
N GLY A 100 0.95 -15.64 -19.59
CA GLY A 100 1.98 -15.44 -20.62
C GLY A 100 3.20 -14.64 -20.18
N GLY A 101 3.25 -14.14 -18.95
CA GLY A 101 4.35 -13.29 -18.45
C GLY A 101 4.42 -11.90 -19.11
N LEU A 102 3.29 -11.39 -19.59
CA LEU A 102 3.19 -10.13 -20.35
C LEU A 102 2.71 -8.94 -19.53
N VAL A 103 2.33 -9.15 -18.26
CA VAL A 103 2.02 -8.05 -17.33
C VAL A 103 3.35 -7.47 -16.82
N PRO A 104 3.67 -6.20 -17.10
CA PRO A 104 4.92 -5.58 -16.64
C PRO A 104 4.95 -5.44 -15.12
N LEU A 105 6.16 -5.46 -14.53
CA LEU A 105 6.33 -5.22 -13.09
C LEU A 105 6.25 -3.74 -12.72
N GLN A 106 6.59 -2.84 -13.64
CA GLN A 106 6.37 -1.40 -13.50
C GLN A 106 5.10 -1.04 -14.28
N GLU A 107 4.28 -0.16 -13.73
CA GLU A 107 3.10 0.33 -14.43
C GLU A 107 3.49 0.92 -15.81
N PRO A 108 2.72 0.62 -16.88
CA PRO A 108 3.12 0.97 -18.24
C PRO A 108 2.73 2.40 -18.64
N TYR A 109 1.87 3.09 -17.89
CA TYR A 109 1.23 4.33 -18.30
C TYR A 109 2.20 5.51 -18.30
N THR A 110 3.13 5.59 -17.34
CA THR A 110 4.17 6.65 -17.37
C THR A 110 5.02 6.56 -18.63
N ALA A 111 5.46 5.35 -19.00
CA ALA A 111 6.21 5.13 -20.24
C ALA A 111 5.38 5.42 -21.51
N LEU A 112 4.05 5.30 -21.43
CA LEU A 112 3.12 5.64 -22.51
C LEU A 112 2.74 7.13 -22.53
N GLY A 113 3.26 7.94 -21.62
CA GLY A 113 3.05 9.39 -21.57
C GLY A 113 1.84 9.83 -20.76
N TRP A 114 1.27 8.96 -19.92
CA TRP A 114 0.25 9.37 -18.95
C TRP A 114 0.85 10.30 -17.90
N SER A 115 0.16 11.40 -17.59
CA SER A 115 0.60 12.38 -16.59
C SER A 115 -0.15 12.16 -15.29
N PHE A 116 0.50 11.54 -14.31
CA PHE A 116 -0.10 11.32 -12.99
C PHE A 116 -0.07 12.59 -12.12
N VAL A 117 -1.06 12.71 -11.24
CA VAL A 117 -1.11 13.65 -10.10
C VAL A 117 -0.86 12.87 -8.82
N GLY A 118 0.35 12.92 -8.27
CA GLY A 118 0.71 12.30 -6.99
C GLY A 118 1.10 10.81 -7.04
N GLY A 119 0.67 10.05 -8.06
CA GLY A 119 1.15 8.69 -8.34
C GLY A 119 2.14 8.61 -9.50
N GLY A 120 2.18 7.46 -10.16
CA GLY A 120 3.09 7.15 -11.28
C GLY A 120 4.33 6.36 -10.84
N ASP A 121 4.91 5.63 -11.79
CA ASP A 121 6.09 4.77 -11.60
C ASP A 121 5.91 3.63 -10.58
N GLU A 122 4.66 3.28 -10.24
CA GLU A 122 4.36 2.17 -9.35
C GLU A 122 4.97 0.86 -9.87
N THR A 123 5.59 0.10 -8.95
CA THR A 123 6.23 -1.17 -9.25
C THR A 123 5.73 -2.25 -8.29
N ILE A 124 5.51 -3.45 -8.80
CA ILE A 124 5.08 -4.63 -8.04
C ILE A 124 6.21 -5.65 -7.92
N ASP A 125 6.17 -6.46 -6.87
CA ASP A 125 7.03 -7.63 -6.76
C ASP A 125 6.54 -8.73 -7.71
N ALA A 126 7.46 -9.50 -8.31
CA ALA A 126 7.12 -10.58 -9.23
C ALA A 126 6.23 -11.67 -8.58
N ALA A 127 6.30 -11.84 -7.25
CA ALA A 127 5.45 -12.75 -6.50
C ALA A 127 3.95 -12.43 -6.65
N VAL A 128 3.58 -11.16 -6.84
CA VAL A 128 2.18 -10.74 -7.05
C VAL A 128 1.59 -11.40 -8.30
N LEU A 129 2.40 -11.60 -9.35
CA LEU A 129 1.96 -12.24 -10.60
C LEU A 129 1.91 -13.78 -10.53
N THR A 130 2.36 -14.38 -9.42
CA THR A 130 2.27 -15.84 -9.21
C THR A 130 0.90 -16.29 -8.69
N VAL A 131 0.10 -15.35 -8.18
CA VAL A 131 -1.26 -15.61 -7.70
C VAL A 131 -2.15 -16.06 -8.86
N THR A 132 -2.97 -17.09 -8.60
CA THR A 132 -3.93 -17.67 -9.55
C THR A 132 -5.33 -17.73 -8.94
N GLY A 133 -6.33 -18.17 -9.71
CA GLY A 133 -7.71 -18.21 -9.21
C GLY A 133 -8.42 -16.87 -9.41
N ASN A 134 -9.31 -16.48 -8.49
CA ASN A 134 -10.08 -15.24 -8.60
C ASN A 134 -9.23 -13.98 -8.42
N ASP A 135 -8.18 -14.08 -7.60
CA ASP A 135 -7.33 -12.95 -7.21
C ASP A 135 -6.14 -12.77 -8.18
N ALA A 136 -6.12 -13.53 -9.28
CA ALA A 136 -5.06 -13.42 -10.27
C ALA A 136 -5.13 -12.05 -10.97
N ILE A 137 -3.97 -11.41 -11.16
CA ILE A 137 -3.87 -10.13 -11.84
C ILE A 137 -4.19 -10.29 -13.33
N VAL A 138 -5.05 -9.42 -13.85
CA VAL A 138 -5.44 -9.35 -15.27
C VAL A 138 -4.56 -8.34 -15.99
N ASP A 139 -4.48 -7.10 -15.50
CA ASP A 139 -3.64 -6.03 -16.05
C ASP A 139 -3.56 -4.85 -15.05
N TRP A 140 -2.79 -3.82 -15.42
CA TRP A 140 -2.74 -2.52 -14.75
C TRP A 140 -3.88 -1.60 -15.16
N VAL A 141 -4.37 -0.80 -14.23
CA VAL A 141 -5.33 0.29 -14.47
C VAL A 141 -4.85 1.58 -13.83
N VAL A 142 -5.34 2.73 -14.32
CA VAL A 142 -5.18 4.02 -13.64
C VAL A 142 -6.47 4.37 -12.94
N VAL A 143 -6.38 4.80 -11.69
CA VAL A 143 -7.51 5.33 -10.93
C VAL A 143 -7.26 6.81 -10.68
N GLU A 144 -8.24 7.65 -11.00
CA GLU A 144 -8.25 9.08 -10.72
C GLU A 144 -9.30 9.43 -9.69
N LEU A 145 -8.92 10.29 -8.74
CA LEU A 145 -9.82 11.06 -7.90
C LEU A 145 -9.95 12.44 -8.53
N ARG A 146 -11.19 12.87 -8.73
CA ARG A 146 -11.51 14.15 -9.34
C ARG A 146 -12.39 15.00 -8.44
N ASP A 147 -12.22 16.32 -8.55
CA ASP A 147 -12.88 17.30 -7.69
C ASP A 147 -14.42 17.13 -7.70
N LYS A 148 -15.06 17.24 -6.54
CA LYS A 148 -16.52 17.08 -6.39
C LYS A 148 -17.35 18.12 -7.14
N ASN A 149 -16.80 19.30 -7.41
CA ASN A 149 -17.50 20.39 -8.09
C ASN A 149 -17.17 20.43 -9.58
N ASP A 150 -16.02 19.89 -10.00
CA ASP A 150 -15.59 19.84 -11.40
C ASP A 150 -14.88 18.51 -11.73
N ASN A 151 -15.58 17.61 -12.40
CA ASN A 151 -15.06 16.28 -12.76
C ASN A 151 -13.97 16.31 -13.85
N THR A 152 -13.56 17.48 -14.34
CA THR A 152 -12.44 17.63 -15.26
C THR A 152 -11.12 17.89 -14.52
N VAL A 153 -11.19 18.24 -13.23
CA VAL A 153 -10.03 18.49 -12.38
C VAL A 153 -9.63 17.21 -11.66
N VAL A 154 -8.48 16.64 -12.05
CA VAL A 154 -7.87 15.49 -11.37
C VAL A 154 -7.09 15.98 -10.15
N THR A 155 -7.48 15.53 -8.96
CA THR A 155 -6.85 15.92 -7.69
C THR A 155 -5.81 14.90 -7.22
N ALA A 156 -5.97 13.63 -7.63
CA ALA A 156 -4.97 12.58 -7.44
C ALA A 156 -5.17 11.50 -8.50
N SER A 157 -4.11 10.80 -8.86
CA SER A 157 -4.19 9.62 -9.73
C SER A 157 -3.11 8.61 -9.35
N ARG A 158 -3.42 7.32 -9.42
CA ARG A 158 -2.51 6.25 -9.04
C ARG A 158 -2.70 5.03 -9.94
N ALA A 159 -1.63 4.32 -10.26
CA ALA A 159 -1.74 3.02 -10.91
C ALA A 159 -2.14 1.94 -9.89
N ALA A 160 -2.95 0.99 -10.33
CA ALA A 160 -3.49 -0.09 -9.52
C ALA A 160 -3.58 -1.39 -10.34
N LEU A 161 -3.83 -2.50 -9.66
CA LEU A 161 -3.93 -3.82 -10.28
C LEU A 161 -5.39 -4.26 -10.36
N LEU A 162 -5.80 -4.81 -11.50
CA LEU A 162 -7.11 -5.38 -11.70
C LEU A 162 -7.07 -6.91 -11.57
N GLN A 163 -7.92 -7.47 -10.72
CA GLN A 163 -8.03 -8.92 -10.50
C GLN A 163 -9.14 -9.57 -11.35
N ARG A 164 -9.10 -10.89 -11.51
CA ARG A 164 -10.05 -11.62 -12.37
C ARG A 164 -11.49 -11.52 -11.91
N ASP A 165 -11.76 -11.42 -10.61
CA ASP A 165 -13.11 -11.24 -10.08
C ASP A 165 -13.60 -9.77 -10.09
N GLY A 166 -12.78 -8.89 -10.65
CA GLY A 166 -13.05 -7.48 -10.88
C GLY A 166 -12.53 -6.54 -9.81
N ASP A 167 -11.98 -7.03 -8.70
CA ASP A 167 -11.42 -6.15 -7.67
C ASP A 167 -10.23 -5.33 -8.19
N ILE A 168 -10.24 -4.03 -7.88
CA ILE A 168 -9.10 -3.14 -8.08
C ILE A 168 -8.35 -3.03 -6.76
N VAL A 169 -7.10 -3.50 -6.76
CA VAL A 169 -6.26 -3.65 -5.56
C VAL A 169 -4.97 -2.86 -5.69
N ASP A 170 -4.34 -2.62 -4.53
CA ASP A 170 -3.05 -1.98 -4.40
C ASP A 170 -1.91 -2.90 -4.90
N LEU A 171 -0.67 -2.42 -4.83
CA LEU A 171 0.52 -3.06 -5.39
C LEU A 171 0.90 -4.40 -4.74
N ASP A 172 0.31 -4.73 -3.59
CA ASP A 172 0.46 -6.04 -2.95
C ASP A 172 -0.45 -7.11 -3.60
N GLY A 173 -1.34 -6.71 -4.51
CA GLY A 173 -2.28 -7.59 -5.19
C GLY A 173 -3.39 -8.13 -4.28
N THR A 174 -3.65 -7.54 -3.12
CA THR A 174 -4.69 -8.03 -2.18
C THR A 174 -5.41 -6.90 -1.45
N SER A 175 -4.68 -5.90 -0.97
CA SER A 175 -5.26 -4.78 -0.24
C SER A 175 -6.08 -3.90 -1.17
N ALA A 176 -7.17 -3.32 -0.67
CA ALA A 176 -7.87 -2.29 -1.44
C ALA A 176 -6.96 -1.08 -1.68
N LEU A 177 -7.11 -0.45 -2.84
CA LEU A 177 -6.28 0.68 -3.26
C LEU A 177 -6.32 1.81 -2.23
N GLN A 178 -5.14 2.29 -1.83
CA GLN A 178 -5.01 3.48 -0.99
C GLN A 178 -4.56 4.68 -1.84
N VAL A 179 -5.16 5.85 -1.64
CA VAL A 179 -4.72 7.08 -2.29
C VAL A 179 -4.53 8.16 -1.25
N ASP A 180 -3.38 8.81 -1.25
CA ASP A 180 -3.09 9.94 -0.38
C ASP A 180 -3.91 11.15 -0.86
N ALA A 181 -4.99 11.44 -0.15
CA ALA A 181 -5.92 12.51 -0.48
C ALA A 181 -6.70 12.96 0.77
N PRO A 182 -7.07 14.25 0.87
CA PRO A 182 -7.94 14.72 1.93
C PRO A 182 -9.27 13.93 1.98
N ALA A 183 -9.89 13.87 3.16
CA ALA A 183 -11.25 13.35 3.27
C ALA A 183 -12.23 14.35 2.65
N ASP A 184 -12.72 14.02 1.45
CA ASP A 184 -13.77 14.77 0.75
C ASP A 184 -14.59 13.83 -0.15
N GLU A 185 -15.61 14.38 -0.81
CA GLU A 185 -16.32 13.72 -1.90
C GLU A 185 -15.47 13.81 -3.18
N TYR A 186 -15.51 12.75 -4.01
CA TYR A 186 -14.75 12.69 -5.26
C TYR A 186 -15.57 12.00 -6.35
N TYR A 187 -15.40 12.44 -7.59
CA TYR A 187 -15.68 11.57 -8.73
C TYR A 187 -14.49 10.62 -8.92
N ILE A 188 -14.79 9.35 -9.20
CA ILE A 188 -13.78 8.34 -9.49
C ILE A 188 -13.82 8.00 -10.97
N ALA A 189 -12.66 8.02 -11.62
CA ALA A 189 -12.50 7.52 -12.98
C ALA A 189 -11.47 6.38 -13.00
N VAL A 190 -11.73 5.36 -13.81
CA VAL A 190 -10.85 4.21 -13.99
C VAL A 190 -10.52 4.07 -15.47
N PHE A 191 -9.24 3.95 -15.78
CA PHE A 191 -8.73 3.82 -17.14
C PHE A 191 -7.95 2.53 -17.31
N HIS A 192 -8.16 1.90 -18.47
CA HIS A 192 -7.43 0.75 -18.95
C HIS A 192 -7.02 1.01 -20.41
N ARG A 193 -5.90 0.41 -20.85
CA ARG A 193 -5.30 0.62 -22.17
C ARG A 193 -5.88 -0.27 -23.27
#